data_AF-A0A5C8SDC1-F1
#
_entry.id   AF-A0A5C8SDC1-F1
#
_cell.length_a   1.000
_cell.length_b   1.000
_cell.length_c   1.000
_cell.angle_alpha   90.00
_cell.angle_beta   90.00
_cell.angle_gamma   90.00
#
_symmetry.space_group_name_H-M   'P 1'
#
loop_
_entity.id
_entity.type
_entity.pdbx_description
1 polymer ?
#
loop_
_entity_poly.entity_id
_entity_poly.type
_entity_poly.pdbx_seq_one_letter_code
_entity_poly.pdbx_strand_id
1 'polypeptide(L)'
;MSHAFDAASAASEKAVAEPRIPGALGVMDRAMKRLNGVIMVFGGLALVGACLVLSYSVVIRYVLHEPTDWQDEMAVFLIVGATFFSAAAVQAKRGHVAIEALTGFLSPKVNRARLLMADMISFVFVVFFAWKSWTLFHEAYVDGQVSQSSWGPPLAIPYALMAVGMSLLGIQFAVQIVQALTYGPNSAGWVAPKVGLGPDLNTDMHGRPDVTPRGTDPMGDTVDTARITR
;
A
#
# COMPACT_ATOMS: atom_id res chain seq x y z
N MET A 1 1.30 -3.34 28.98
CA MET A 1 0.05 -2.58 28.75
C MET A 1 -0.08 -2.02 27.32
N SER A 2 0.98 -2.01 26.49
CA SER A 2 0.94 -1.56 25.09
C SER A 2 0.16 -2.48 24.15
N HIS A 3 0.25 -3.81 24.32
CA HIS A 3 -0.46 -4.78 23.47
C HIS A 3 -2.00 -4.68 23.55
N ALA A 4 -2.55 -4.20 24.67
CA ALA A 4 -3.98 -3.96 24.81
C ALA A 4 -4.42 -2.70 24.05
N PHE A 5 -3.56 -1.68 23.95
CA PHE A 5 -3.78 -0.49 23.15
C PHE A 5 -3.63 -0.77 21.65
N ASP A 6 -2.69 -1.62 21.24
CA ASP A 6 -2.54 -2.07 19.85
C ASP A 6 -3.73 -2.92 19.40
N ALA A 7 -4.21 -3.83 20.25
CA ALA A 7 -5.41 -4.63 19.98
C ALA A 7 -6.69 -3.77 19.98
N ALA A 8 -6.78 -2.75 20.84
CA ALA A 8 -7.90 -1.81 20.85
C ALA A 8 -7.87 -0.82 19.66
N SER A 9 -6.68 -0.41 19.21
CA SER A 9 -6.48 0.39 17.99
C SER A 9 -6.85 -0.41 16.74
N ALA A 10 -6.40 -1.67 16.67
CA ALA A 10 -6.77 -2.61 15.62
C ALA A 10 -8.28 -2.98 15.64
N ALA A 11 -8.90 -3.05 16.82
CA ALA A 11 -10.34 -3.28 16.96
C ALA A 11 -11.20 -2.02 16.69
N SER A 12 -10.61 -0.83 16.85
CA SER A 12 -11.24 0.46 16.51
C SER A 12 -11.16 0.78 15.02
N GLU A 13 -10.37 0.04 14.23
CA GLU A 13 -10.47 0.00 12.78
C GLU A 13 -11.73 -0.77 12.35
N LYS A 14 -12.87 -0.44 12.96
CA LYS A 14 -14.19 -0.83 12.47
C LYS A 14 -14.33 -0.20 11.09
N ALA A 15 -14.38 -1.10 10.11
CA ALA A 15 -14.69 -0.88 8.71
C ALA A 15 -15.46 0.44 8.48
N VAL A 16 -14.72 1.48 8.10
CA VAL A 16 -15.31 2.65 7.45
C VAL A 16 -16.11 2.09 6.29
N ALA A 17 -17.44 2.19 6.38
CA ALA A 17 -18.34 1.59 5.42
C ALA A 17 -17.95 2.07 4.02
N GLU A 18 -17.44 1.15 3.19
CA GLU A 18 -16.97 1.50 1.86
C GLU A 18 -18.09 2.19 1.10
N PRO A 19 -17.83 3.35 0.46
CA PRO A 19 -18.83 3.98 -0.38
C PRO A 19 -19.26 2.96 -1.44
N ARG A 20 -20.52 2.51 -1.36
CA ARG A 20 -21.10 1.55 -2.29
C ARG A 20 -21.17 2.19 -3.67
N ILE A 21 -20.19 1.91 -4.52
CA ILE A 21 -20.19 2.34 -5.91
C ILE A 21 -21.24 1.49 -6.65
N PRO A 22 -22.35 2.06 -7.15
CA PRO A 22 -23.35 1.30 -7.89
C PRO A 22 -22.85 0.98 -9.32
N GLY A 23 -23.21 -0.21 -9.84
CA GLY A 23 -22.96 -0.60 -11.23
C GLY A 23 -21.77 -1.55 -11.46
N ALA A 24 -21.32 -1.66 -12.71
CA ALA A 24 -20.25 -2.57 -13.14
C ALA A 24 -18.90 -2.31 -12.44
N LEU A 25 -18.61 -1.04 -12.12
CA LEU A 25 -17.40 -0.64 -11.38
C LEU A 25 -17.36 -1.23 -9.96
N GLY A 26 -18.51 -1.33 -9.29
CA GLY A 26 -18.59 -1.95 -7.96
C GLY A 26 -18.44 -3.48 -7.98
N VAL A 27 -18.80 -4.14 -9.09
CA VAL A 27 -18.52 -5.57 -9.28
C VAL A 27 -17.02 -5.79 -9.50
N MET A 28 -16.39 -4.98 -10.36
CA MET A 28 -14.95 -5.03 -10.63
C MET A 28 -14.13 -4.80 -9.35
N ASP A 29 -14.47 -3.78 -8.57
CA ASP A 29 -13.77 -3.46 -7.33
C ASP A 29 -13.86 -4.59 -6.29
N ARG A 30 -15.02 -5.24 -6.15
CA ARG A 30 -15.17 -6.42 -5.29
C ARG A 30 -14.38 -7.63 -5.78
N ALA A 31 -14.35 -7.84 -7.10
CA ALA A 31 -13.55 -8.91 -7.70
C ALA A 31 -12.05 -8.68 -7.45
N MET A 32 -11.57 -7.45 -7.66
CA MET A 32 -10.20 -7.03 -7.35
C MET A 32 -9.88 -7.21 -5.86
N LYS A 33 -10.77 -6.82 -4.95
CA LYS A 33 -10.56 -7.01 -3.50
C LYS A 33 -10.43 -8.48 -3.11
N ARG A 34 -11.27 -9.36 -3.66
CA ARG A 34 -11.18 -10.82 -3.41
C ARG A 34 -9.88 -11.38 -3.98
N LEU A 35 -9.55 -11.02 -5.22
CA LEU A 35 -8.31 -11.43 -5.87
C LEU A 35 -7.08 -10.98 -5.07
N ASN A 36 -7.06 -9.72 -4.65
CA ASN A 36 -6.01 -9.13 -3.83
C ASN A 36 -5.87 -9.84 -2.47
N GLY A 37 -6.98 -10.25 -1.85
CA GLY A 37 -6.95 -11.03 -0.61
C GLY A 37 -6.28 -12.39 -0.79
N VAL A 38 -6.64 -13.12 -1.84
CA VAL A 38 -6.02 -14.40 -2.21
C VAL A 38 -4.53 -14.22 -2.51
N ILE A 39 -4.20 -13.20 -3.29
CA ILE A 39 -2.83 -12.84 -3.64
C ILE A 39 -1.97 -12.54 -2.41
N MET A 40 -2.49 -11.80 -1.43
CA MET A 40 -1.73 -11.52 -0.20
C MET A 40 -1.39 -12.79 0.59
N VAL A 41 -2.31 -13.76 0.63
CA VAL A 41 -2.06 -15.05 1.30
C VAL A 41 -0.95 -15.81 0.57
N PHE A 42 -1.05 -15.94 -0.76
CA PHE A 42 -0.02 -16.60 -1.56
C PHE A 42 1.33 -15.88 -1.49
N GLY A 43 1.34 -14.54 -1.53
CA GLY A 43 2.56 -13.74 -1.39
C GLY A 43 3.21 -13.91 -0.02
N GLY A 44 2.41 -13.92 1.06
CA GLY A 44 2.90 -14.22 2.40
C GLY A 44 3.49 -15.62 2.52
N LEU A 45 2.81 -16.64 1.97
CA LEU A 45 3.32 -18.01 1.93
C LEU A 45 4.61 -18.13 1.12
N ALA A 46 4.71 -17.44 -0.03
CA ALA A 46 5.91 -17.42 -0.85
C ALA A 46 7.09 -16.78 -0.10
N LEU A 47 6.86 -15.71 0.67
CA LEU A 47 7.89 -15.06 1.48
C LEU A 47 8.37 -15.96 2.64
N VAL A 48 7.45 -16.63 3.32
CA VAL A 48 7.79 -17.64 4.34
C VAL A 48 8.59 -18.78 3.70
N GLY A 49 8.17 -19.25 2.52
CA GLY A 49 8.90 -20.25 1.74
C GLY A 49 10.33 -19.80 1.39
N ALA A 50 10.51 -18.56 0.93
CA ALA A 50 11.83 -18.01 0.63
C ALA A 50 12.72 -17.98 1.89
N CYS A 51 12.17 -17.56 3.03
CA CYS A 51 12.87 -17.57 4.31
C CYS A 51 13.31 -18.97 4.73
N LEU A 52 12.42 -19.98 4.57
CA LEU A 52 12.74 -21.38 4.87
C LEU A 52 13.82 -21.93 3.93
N VAL A 53 13.76 -21.64 2.63
CA VAL A 53 14.76 -22.07 1.64
C VAL A 53 16.14 -21.50 1.96
N LEU A 54 16.22 -20.21 2.28
CA LEU A 54 17.47 -19.55 2.66
C LEU A 54 18.00 -20.08 4.00
N SER A 55 17.11 -20.28 4.98
CA SER A 55 17.50 -20.86 6.28
C SER A 55 18.04 -22.28 6.12
N TYR A 56 17.40 -23.09 5.27
CA TYR A 56 17.87 -24.42 4.91
C TYR A 56 19.25 -24.37 4.25
N SER A 57 19.49 -23.45 3.31
CA SER A 57 20.81 -23.26 2.67
C SER A 57 21.92 -23.03 3.69
N VAL A 58 21.67 -22.15 4.66
CA VAL A 58 22.60 -21.85 5.75
C VAL A 58 22.86 -23.12 6.58
N VAL A 59 21.82 -23.82 7.02
CA VAL A 59 21.98 -25.02 7.86
C VAL A 59 22.81 -26.08 7.14
N ILE A 60 22.47 -26.40 5.90
CA ILE A 60 23.18 -27.44 5.14
C ILE A 60 24.64 -27.05 4.89
N ARG A 61 24.89 -25.80 4.50
CA ARG A 61 26.24 -25.31 4.23
C ARG A 61 27.15 -25.37 5.46
N TYR A 62 26.64 -25.04 6.64
CA TYR A 62 27.47 -24.96 7.86
C TYR A 62 27.49 -26.26 8.67
N VAL A 63 26.44 -27.09 8.61
CA VAL A 63 26.37 -28.34 9.37
C VAL A 63 26.88 -29.52 8.54
N LEU A 64 26.36 -29.67 7.31
CA LEU A 64 26.69 -30.79 6.43
C LEU A 64 27.89 -30.49 5.52
N HIS A 65 28.37 -29.25 5.47
CA HIS A 65 29.52 -28.82 4.64
C HIS A 65 29.34 -29.06 3.13
N GLU A 66 28.09 -29.21 2.67
CA GLU A 66 27.76 -29.40 1.25
C GLU A 66 26.95 -28.20 0.74
N PRO A 67 27.53 -27.29 -0.08
CA PRO A 67 26.77 -26.21 -0.67
C PRO A 67 25.76 -26.75 -1.69
N THR A 68 24.62 -26.07 -1.80
CA THR A 68 23.48 -26.48 -2.64
C THR A 68 23.17 -25.34 -3.60
N ASP A 69 23.06 -25.66 -4.89
CA ASP A 69 23.13 -24.65 -5.95
C ASP A 69 21.78 -24.06 -6.39
N TRP A 70 20.65 -24.53 -5.86
CA TRP A 70 19.30 -24.16 -6.31
C TRP A 70 18.57 -23.15 -5.42
N GLN A 71 19.06 -22.94 -4.20
CA GLN A 71 18.32 -22.23 -3.15
C GLN A 71 18.23 -20.73 -3.43
N ASP A 72 19.30 -20.16 -3.96
CA ASP A 72 19.40 -18.72 -4.22
C ASP A 72 18.36 -18.30 -5.27
N GLU A 73 18.25 -19.02 -6.39
CA GLU A 73 17.28 -18.73 -7.44
C GLU A 73 15.85 -19.02 -7.00
N MET A 74 15.63 -20.13 -6.28
CA MET A 74 14.31 -20.46 -5.75
C MET A 74 13.81 -19.34 -4.82
N ALA A 75 14.67 -18.84 -3.93
CA ALA A 75 14.33 -17.72 -3.05
C ALA A 75 14.05 -16.44 -3.84
N VAL A 76 14.87 -16.13 -4.85
CA VAL A 76 14.63 -14.97 -5.74
C VAL A 76 13.28 -15.08 -6.45
N PHE A 77 12.94 -16.26 -6.99
CA PHE A 77 11.69 -16.44 -7.73
C PHE A 77 10.47 -16.29 -6.81
N LEU A 78 10.55 -16.82 -5.59
CA LEU A 78 9.51 -16.66 -4.57
C LEU A 78 9.35 -15.20 -4.15
N ILE A 79 10.44 -14.47 -3.94
CA ILE A 79 10.41 -13.05 -3.58
C ILE A 79 9.85 -12.20 -4.72
N VAL A 80 10.25 -12.46 -5.97
CA VAL A 80 9.71 -11.80 -7.16
C VAL A 80 8.19 -12.02 -7.25
N GLY A 81 7.74 -13.28 -7.12
CA GLY A 81 6.32 -13.61 -7.08
C GLY A 81 5.58 -12.89 -5.97
N ALA A 82 6.08 -12.98 -4.73
CA ALA A 82 5.48 -12.32 -3.58
C ALA A 82 5.36 -10.81 -3.77
N THR A 83 6.41 -10.17 -4.29
CA THR A 83 6.49 -8.71 -4.48
C THR A 83 5.50 -8.23 -5.53
N PHE A 84 5.55 -8.77 -6.75
CA PHE A 84 4.77 -8.25 -7.86
C PHE A 84 3.29 -8.60 -7.77
N PHE A 85 2.93 -9.78 -7.25
CA PHE A 85 1.53 -10.09 -7.03
C PHE A 85 0.96 -9.22 -5.90
N SER A 86 1.65 -9.10 -4.77
CA SER A 86 1.14 -8.32 -3.62
C SER A 86 1.04 -6.82 -3.90
N ALA A 87 1.77 -6.30 -4.89
CA ALA A 87 1.80 -4.87 -5.21
C ALA A 87 0.40 -4.30 -5.47
N ALA A 88 -0.45 -4.98 -6.24
CA ALA A 88 -1.82 -4.54 -6.52
C ALA A 88 -2.67 -4.48 -5.25
N ALA A 89 -2.50 -5.46 -4.37
CA ALA A 89 -3.22 -5.56 -3.11
C ALA A 89 -2.79 -4.47 -2.10
N VAL A 90 -1.50 -4.14 -2.08
CA VAL A 90 -0.97 -3.02 -1.27
C VAL A 90 -1.44 -1.68 -1.84
N GLN A 91 -1.39 -1.50 -3.16
CA GLN A 91 -1.87 -0.29 -3.83
C GLN A 91 -3.37 -0.07 -3.60
N ALA A 92 -4.16 -1.15 -3.54
CA ALA A 92 -5.59 -1.07 -3.21
C ALA A 92 -5.85 -0.43 -1.84
N LYS A 93 -4.94 -0.63 -0.87
CA LYS A 93 -5.02 -0.05 0.48
C LYS A 93 -4.51 1.39 0.57
N ARG A 94 -3.90 1.93 -0.50
CA ARG A 94 -3.43 3.33 -0.61
C ARG A 94 -2.67 3.87 0.60
N GLY A 95 -1.63 3.15 1.04
CA GLY A 95 -0.77 3.54 2.17
C GLY A 95 0.35 4.53 1.84
N HIS A 96 0.10 5.59 1.06
CA HIS A 96 1.13 6.61 0.79
C HIS A 96 1.31 7.57 1.98
N VAL A 97 1.71 7.03 3.13
CA VAL A 97 1.93 7.77 4.38
C VAL A 97 2.95 8.90 4.20
N ALA A 98 3.95 8.70 3.33
CA ALA A 98 4.95 9.72 3.03
C ALA A 98 4.38 10.94 2.27
N ILE A 99 3.30 10.77 1.52
CA ILE A 99 2.64 11.87 0.79
C ILE A 99 1.72 12.65 1.73
N GLU A 100 1.15 11.99 2.76
CA GLU A 100 0.24 12.57 3.75
C GLU A 100 0.89 13.64 4.65
N ALA A 101 2.18 13.52 4.99
CA ALA A 101 2.86 14.52 5.84
C ALA A 101 2.86 15.95 5.23
N LEU A 102 2.87 16.05 3.90
CA LEU A 102 2.81 17.34 3.20
C LEU A 102 1.37 17.88 3.08
N THR A 103 0.36 17.06 3.34
CA THR A 103 -1.06 17.41 3.10
C THR A 103 -1.63 18.38 4.12
N GLY A 104 -1.07 18.44 5.34
CA GLY A 104 -1.49 19.38 6.38
C GLY A 104 -1.25 20.86 6.02
N PHE A 105 -0.37 21.14 5.05
CA PHE A 105 -0.03 22.50 4.63
C PHE A 105 -0.70 22.95 3.33
N LEU A 106 -1.38 22.04 2.62
CA LEU A 106 -1.94 22.29 1.29
C LEU A 106 -3.47 22.42 1.34
N SER A 107 -4.03 23.30 0.50
CA SER A 107 -5.49 23.38 0.35
C SER A 107 -6.06 22.08 -0.24
N PRO A 108 -7.31 21.69 0.11
CA PRO A 108 -7.90 20.40 -0.31
C PRO A 108 -7.89 20.16 -1.83
N LYS A 109 -8.02 21.24 -2.61
CA LYS A 109 -8.03 21.16 -4.09
C LYS A 109 -6.64 20.85 -4.66
N VAL A 110 -5.59 21.46 -4.10
CA VAL A 110 -4.20 21.24 -4.55
C VAL A 110 -3.73 19.85 -4.13
N ASN A 111 -4.09 19.41 -2.92
CA ASN A 111 -3.79 18.05 -2.50
C ASN A 111 -4.44 17.01 -3.42
N ARG A 112 -5.69 17.27 -3.85
CA ARG A 112 -6.35 16.41 -4.83
C ARG A 112 -5.63 16.35 -6.18
N ALA A 113 -5.26 17.49 -6.74
CA ALA A 113 -4.53 17.53 -8.00
C ALA A 113 -3.19 16.78 -7.90
N ARG A 114 -2.46 16.96 -6.78
CA ARG A 114 -1.20 16.26 -6.50
C ARG A 114 -1.37 14.74 -6.46
N LEU A 115 -2.34 14.24 -5.70
CA LEU A 115 -2.57 12.80 -5.57
C LEU A 115 -2.99 12.18 -6.90
N LEU A 116 -3.86 12.84 -7.66
CA LEU A 116 -4.26 12.39 -8.99
C LEU A 116 -3.06 12.40 -9.97
N MET A 117 -2.21 13.42 -9.91
CA MET A 117 -1.00 13.49 -10.74
C MET A 117 -0.02 12.37 -10.38
N ALA A 118 0.17 12.07 -9.09
CA ALA A 118 0.99 10.96 -8.64
C ALA A 118 0.44 9.63 -9.16
N ASP A 119 -0.87 9.38 -9.02
CA ASP A 119 -1.53 8.19 -9.55
C ASP A 119 -1.35 8.06 -11.08
N MET A 120 -1.49 9.15 -11.83
CA MET A 120 -1.31 9.16 -13.28
C MET A 120 0.13 8.84 -13.69
N ILE A 121 1.13 9.44 -13.03
CA ILE A 121 2.55 9.17 -13.31
C ILE A 121 2.88 7.72 -12.98
N SER A 122 2.44 7.24 -11.81
CA SER A 122 2.60 5.84 -11.40
C SER A 122 1.92 4.89 -12.38
N PHE A 123 0.72 5.19 -12.86
CA PHE A 123 0.02 4.39 -13.85
C PHE A 123 0.79 4.27 -15.16
N VAL A 124 1.30 5.39 -15.70
CA VAL A 124 2.12 5.38 -16.93
C VAL A 124 3.36 4.52 -16.76
N PHE A 125 4.06 4.66 -15.63
CA PHE A 125 5.24 3.85 -15.33
C PHE A 125 4.88 2.36 -15.22
N VAL A 126 3.80 2.02 -14.51
CA VAL A 126 3.34 0.64 -14.32
C VAL A 126 2.96 0.00 -15.65
N VAL A 127 2.26 0.71 -16.53
CA VAL A 127 1.90 0.20 -17.87
C VAL A 127 3.15 -0.03 -18.72
N PHE A 128 4.09 0.92 -18.73
CA PHE A 128 5.36 0.76 -19.43
C PHE A 128 6.14 -0.45 -18.92
N PHE A 129 6.23 -0.60 -17.60
CA PHE A 129 6.95 -1.70 -16.97
C PHE A 129 6.25 -3.06 -17.24
N ALA A 130 4.91 -3.11 -17.20
CA ALA A 130 4.15 -4.31 -17.55
C ALA A 130 4.42 -4.74 -19.00
N TRP A 131 4.42 -3.79 -19.94
CA TRP A 131 4.77 -4.05 -21.33
C TRP A 131 6.19 -4.62 -21.48
N LYS A 132 7.18 -3.97 -20.85
CA LYS A 132 8.58 -4.44 -20.86
C LYS A 132 8.73 -5.82 -20.24
N SER A 133 8.01 -6.09 -19.15
CA SER A 133 8.02 -7.40 -18.49
C SER A 133 7.47 -8.50 -19.40
N TRP A 134 6.42 -8.21 -20.18
CA TRP A 134 5.87 -9.15 -21.14
C TRP A 134 6.82 -9.42 -22.30
N THR A 135 7.52 -8.40 -22.80
CA THR A 135 8.58 -8.57 -23.79
C THR A 135 9.69 -9.47 -23.26
N LEU A 136 10.14 -9.24 -22.02
CA LEU A 136 11.21 -10.01 -21.40
C LEU A 136 10.81 -11.46 -21.15
N PHE A 137 9.56 -11.69 -20.73
CA PHE A 137 8.99 -13.04 -20.64
C PHE A 137 9.00 -13.76 -21.99
N HIS A 138 8.54 -13.09 -23.04
CA HIS A 138 8.48 -13.68 -24.38
C HIS A 138 9.88 -14.03 -24.90
N GLU A 139 10.83 -13.12 -24.76
CA GLU A 139 12.24 -13.33 -25.14
C GLU A 139 12.85 -14.51 -24.36
N ALA A 140 12.69 -14.53 -23.04
CA ALA A 140 13.19 -15.62 -22.22
C ALA A 140 12.57 -16.98 -22.55
N TYR A 141 11.29 -16.99 -22.94
CA TYR A 141 10.60 -18.21 -23.34
C TYR A 141 11.04 -18.72 -24.71
N VAL A 142 11.19 -17.83 -25.70
CA VAL A 142 11.57 -18.18 -27.08
C VAL A 142 13.05 -18.56 -27.16
N ASP A 143 13.92 -17.78 -26.52
CA ASP A 143 15.37 -17.99 -26.57
C ASP A 143 15.83 -19.06 -25.54
N GLY A 144 14.92 -19.57 -24.72
CA GLY A 144 15.23 -20.57 -23.69
C GLY A 144 16.19 -20.04 -22.64
N GLN A 145 16.07 -18.76 -22.25
CA GLN A 145 17.01 -18.14 -21.32
C GLN A 145 16.92 -18.79 -19.94
N VAL A 146 18.09 -19.17 -19.43
CA VAL A 146 18.27 -19.76 -18.11
C VAL A 146 19.14 -18.86 -17.23
N SER A 147 19.01 -19.00 -15.92
CA SER A 147 19.92 -18.34 -14.97
C SER A 147 21.37 -18.75 -15.25
N GLN A 148 22.32 -17.84 -15.01
CA GLN A 148 23.75 -18.07 -15.18
C GLN A 148 24.38 -18.85 -14.01
N SER A 149 23.59 -19.68 -13.34
CA SER A 149 24.03 -20.49 -12.21
C SER A 149 24.15 -21.95 -12.58
N SER A 150 24.80 -22.73 -11.72
CA SER A 150 24.95 -24.18 -11.90
C SER A 150 23.61 -24.91 -12.02
N TRP A 151 22.55 -24.41 -11.36
CA TRP A 151 21.21 -24.99 -11.45
C TRP A 151 20.46 -24.58 -12.73
N GLY A 152 20.71 -23.37 -13.24
CA GLY A 152 20.19 -22.89 -14.52
C GLY A 152 18.67 -22.97 -14.71
N PRO A 153 17.82 -22.55 -13.75
CA PRO A 153 16.37 -22.57 -13.95
C PRO A 153 15.94 -21.58 -15.06
N PRO A 154 14.82 -21.86 -15.77
CA PRO A 154 14.30 -20.96 -16.80
C PRO A 154 13.87 -19.59 -16.25
N LEU A 155 14.36 -18.51 -16.87
CA LEU A 155 14.03 -17.13 -16.49
C LEU A 155 12.61 -16.71 -16.92
N ALA A 156 11.97 -17.50 -17.79
CA ALA A 156 10.57 -17.27 -18.16
C ALA A 156 9.63 -17.27 -16.94
N ILE A 157 9.94 -18.04 -15.89
CA ILE A 157 9.11 -18.13 -14.68
C ILE A 157 9.05 -16.78 -13.93
N PRO A 158 10.16 -16.20 -13.44
CA PRO A 158 10.11 -14.92 -12.72
C PRO A 158 9.61 -13.77 -13.61
N TYR A 159 9.93 -13.77 -14.90
CA TYR A 159 9.43 -12.72 -15.82
C TYR A 159 7.93 -12.82 -16.05
N ALA A 160 7.35 -14.02 -16.12
CA ALA A 160 5.91 -14.20 -16.17
C ALA A 160 5.23 -13.66 -14.90
N LEU A 161 5.77 -14.00 -13.72
CA LEU A 161 5.24 -13.54 -12.43
C LEU A 161 5.27 -12.00 -12.35
N MET A 162 6.38 -11.39 -12.76
CA MET A 162 6.54 -9.95 -12.85
C MET A 162 5.55 -9.31 -13.83
N ALA A 163 5.40 -9.86 -15.03
CA ALA A 163 4.52 -9.30 -16.05
C ALA A 163 3.03 -9.38 -15.65
N VAL A 164 2.61 -10.50 -15.05
CA VAL A 164 1.24 -10.66 -14.55
C VAL A 164 0.99 -9.73 -13.35
N GLY A 165 1.88 -9.69 -12.38
CA GLY A 165 1.73 -8.83 -11.20
C GLY A 165 1.67 -7.34 -11.54
N MET A 166 2.51 -6.88 -12.47
CA MET A 166 2.50 -5.49 -12.93
C MET A 166 1.25 -5.16 -13.76
N SER A 167 0.73 -6.11 -14.52
CA SER A 167 -0.55 -5.95 -15.23
C SER A 167 -1.71 -5.79 -14.25
N LEU A 168 -1.74 -6.60 -13.18
CA LEU A 168 -2.74 -6.49 -12.10
C LEU A 168 -2.63 -5.14 -11.37
N LEU A 169 -1.41 -4.68 -11.08
CA LEU A 169 -1.18 -3.37 -10.50
C LEU A 169 -1.66 -2.23 -11.42
N GLY A 170 -1.44 -2.35 -12.73
CA GLY A 170 -1.94 -1.41 -13.73
C GLY A 170 -3.46 -1.31 -13.73
N ILE A 171 -4.16 -2.46 -13.68
CA ILE A 171 -5.62 -2.50 -13.56
C ILE A 171 -6.07 -1.83 -12.27
N GLN A 172 -5.39 -2.07 -11.15
CA GLN A 172 -5.71 -1.44 -9.87
C GLN A 172 -5.59 0.09 -9.94
N PHE A 173 -4.51 0.62 -10.53
CA PHE A 173 -4.36 2.06 -10.74
C PHE A 173 -5.46 2.63 -11.65
N ALA A 174 -5.77 1.95 -12.76
CA ALA A 174 -6.84 2.39 -13.67
C ALA A 174 -8.19 2.49 -12.96
N VAL A 175 -8.56 1.47 -12.17
CA VAL A 175 -9.79 1.47 -11.38
C VAL A 175 -9.82 2.65 -10.42
N GLN A 176 -8.73 2.89 -9.69
CA GLN A 176 -8.68 3.98 -8.71
C GLN A 176 -8.70 5.38 -9.34
N ILE A 177 -8.04 5.57 -10.50
CA ILE A 177 -8.09 6.82 -11.26
C ILE A 177 -9.51 7.09 -11.76
N VAL A 178 -10.18 6.07 -12.33
CA VAL A 178 -11.57 6.18 -12.78
C VAL A 178 -12.49 6.53 -11.61
N GLN A 179 -12.35 5.86 -10.46
CA GLN A 179 -13.12 6.18 -9.26
C GLN A 179 -12.89 7.64 -8.81
N ALA A 180 -11.64 8.11 -8.79
CA ALA A 180 -11.28 9.47 -8.38
C ALA A 180 -11.87 10.55 -9.32
N LEU A 181 -12.00 10.25 -10.61
CA LEU A 181 -12.59 11.12 -11.62
C LEU A 181 -14.13 11.12 -11.56
N THR A 182 -14.77 9.95 -11.41
CA THR A 182 -16.23 9.81 -11.48
C THR A 182 -16.94 10.14 -10.16
N TYR A 183 -16.43 9.63 -9.03
CA TYR A 183 -17.13 9.68 -7.74
C TYR A 183 -16.41 10.55 -6.71
N GLY A 184 -15.28 11.15 -7.09
CA GLY A 184 -14.50 12.04 -6.25
C GLY A 184 -13.56 11.32 -5.28
N PRO A 185 -12.72 12.08 -4.55
CA PRO A 185 -11.55 11.55 -3.85
C PRO A 185 -11.88 10.56 -2.73
N ASN A 186 -13.00 10.76 -2.01
CA ASN A 186 -13.41 9.87 -0.91
C ASN A 186 -13.77 8.47 -1.38
N SER A 187 -14.23 8.32 -2.63
CA SER A 187 -14.59 7.03 -3.21
C SER A 187 -13.39 6.22 -3.69
N ALA A 188 -12.29 6.91 -4.02
CA ALA A 188 -11.07 6.30 -4.54
C ALA A 188 -10.13 5.82 -3.42
N GLY A 189 -10.60 5.78 -2.17
CA GLY A 189 -9.81 5.32 -1.02
C GLY A 189 -8.73 6.29 -0.55
N TRP A 190 -8.84 7.59 -0.85
CA TRP A 190 -8.03 8.61 -0.18
C TRP A 190 -8.55 8.76 1.24
N VAL A 191 -7.89 8.10 2.18
CA VAL A 191 -8.19 8.24 3.60
C VAL A 191 -7.90 9.68 4.00
N ALA A 192 -8.78 10.28 4.79
CA ALA A 192 -8.47 11.56 5.45
C ALA A 192 -7.18 11.35 6.27
N PRO A 193 -6.21 12.27 6.21
CA PRO A 193 -4.92 12.08 6.87
C PRO A 193 -5.13 11.64 8.32
N LYS A 194 -4.61 10.45 8.69
CA LYS A 194 -4.70 9.93 10.07
C LYS A 194 -3.89 10.79 11.05
N VAL A 195 -3.08 11.70 10.53
CA VAL A 195 -2.27 12.64 11.31
C VAL A 195 -3.11 13.88 11.63
N GLY A 196 -3.75 13.87 12.79
CA GLY A 196 -4.25 15.07 13.45
C GLY A 196 -3.09 15.94 13.94
N LEU A 197 -2.40 16.65 13.03
CA LEU A 197 -1.49 17.74 13.39
C LEU A 197 -2.04 19.05 12.82
N GLY A 198 -2.65 19.87 13.68
CA GLY A 198 -2.93 21.27 13.41
C GLY A 198 -4.40 21.65 13.58
N PRO A 199 -5.29 21.45 12.59
CA PRO A 199 -6.62 22.05 12.62
C PRO A 199 -7.60 21.35 13.57
N ASP A 200 -7.62 20.01 13.57
CA ASP A 200 -8.62 19.22 14.30
C ASP A 200 -8.36 19.22 15.82
N LEU A 201 -7.08 19.29 16.23
CA LEU A 201 -6.70 19.48 17.63
C LEU A 201 -7.27 20.78 18.20
N ASN A 202 -7.17 21.89 17.44
CA ASN A 202 -7.61 23.19 17.93
C ASN A 202 -9.14 23.36 17.83
N THR A 203 -9.77 22.75 16.83
CA THR A 203 -11.23 22.87 16.60
C THR A 203 -12.02 22.17 17.71
N ASP A 204 -11.56 21.02 18.19
CA ASP A 204 -12.22 20.26 19.27
C ASP A 204 -11.89 20.79 20.68
N MET A 205 -10.89 21.66 20.83
CA MET A 205 -10.53 22.27 22.12
C MET A 205 -11.41 23.47 22.48
N HIS A 206 -11.97 24.18 21.49
CA HIS A 206 -12.82 25.36 21.73
C HIS A 206 -14.17 25.05 22.40
N GLY A 207 -14.60 23.79 22.42
CA GLY A 207 -15.87 23.34 23.02
C GLY A 207 -15.72 22.53 24.31
N ARG A 208 -14.49 22.35 24.83
CA ARG A 208 -14.18 21.46 25.95
C ARG A 208 -13.69 22.25 27.18
N PRO A 209 -14.61 22.64 28.10
CA PRO A 209 -14.27 23.45 29.27
C PRO A 209 -13.35 22.73 30.28
N ASP A 210 -13.11 21.44 30.10
CA ASP A 210 -12.24 20.56 30.87
C ASP A 210 -10.75 20.62 30.45
N VAL A 211 -10.44 21.08 29.23
CA VAL A 211 -9.06 21.17 28.69
C VAL A 211 -8.61 22.60 28.40
N THR A 212 -9.52 23.58 28.35
CA THR A 212 -9.13 25.00 28.33
C THR A 212 -8.51 25.38 29.68
N PRO A 213 -7.25 25.85 29.74
CA PRO A 213 -6.65 26.28 30.99
C PRO A 213 -7.46 27.44 31.59
N ARG A 214 -8.18 27.17 32.70
CA ARG A 214 -8.73 28.22 33.55
C ARG A 214 -7.62 28.72 34.45
N GLY A 215 -6.90 29.72 33.96
CA GLY A 215 -5.86 30.43 34.70
C GLY A 215 -5.77 31.86 34.19
N THR A 216 -5.33 32.76 35.04
CA THR A 216 -4.99 34.12 34.65
C THR A 216 -3.92 34.09 33.58
N ASP A 217 -4.13 34.83 32.50
CA ASP A 217 -3.09 35.16 31.52
C ASP A 217 -1.82 35.62 32.28
N PRO A 218 -0.60 35.16 31.95
CA PRO A 218 0.63 35.76 32.47
C PRO A 218 0.74 37.28 32.23
N MET A 219 -0.12 37.86 31.37
CA MET A 219 -0.28 39.31 31.17
C MET A 219 -1.36 39.98 32.05
N GLY A 220 -2.08 39.24 32.92
CA GLY A 220 -2.94 39.81 33.96
C GLY A 220 -4.38 40.16 33.56
N ASP A 221 -4.80 39.91 32.32
CA ASP A 221 -6.19 40.15 31.92
C ASP A 221 -7.07 38.93 32.18
N THR A 222 -8.15 39.14 32.93
CA THR A 222 -9.19 38.12 33.15
C THR A 222 -10.07 38.04 31.92
N VAL A 223 -10.02 36.90 31.22
CA VAL A 223 -10.93 36.63 30.09
C VAL A 223 -12.32 36.33 30.66
N ASP A 224 -13.08 37.40 30.88
CA ASP A 224 -14.49 37.30 31.25
C ASP A 224 -15.30 36.84 30.02
N THR A 225 -15.96 35.69 30.16
CA THR A 225 -16.68 34.99 29.08
C THR A 225 -17.98 35.71 28.67
N ALA A 226 -18.29 36.87 29.27
CA ALA A 226 -19.50 37.64 29.04
C ALA A 226 -19.49 38.55 27.79
N ARG A 227 -18.37 38.68 27.05
CA ARG A 227 -18.26 39.67 25.96
C ARG A 227 -18.47 39.17 24.52
N ILE A 228 -18.72 37.87 24.30
CA ILE A 228 -18.79 37.29 22.94
C ILE A 228 -20.24 37.18 22.39
N THR A 229 -21.25 37.53 23.17
CA THR A 229 -22.63 37.68 22.65
C THR A 229 -22.99 39.15 22.43
N ARG A 230 -22.42 39.76 21.39
CA ARG A 230 -23.04 40.85 20.61
C ARG A 230 -22.39 41.00 19.24
#